data_AF-A0AAV0MK35-F1
#
_entry.id   AF-A0AAV0MK35-F1
#
_cell.length_a   1.000
_cell.length_b   1.000
_cell.length_c   1.000
_cell.angle_alpha   90.00
_cell.angle_beta   90.00
_cell.angle_gamma   90.00
#
_symmetry.space_group_name_H-M   'P 1'
#
loop_
_entity.id
_entity.type
_entity.pdbx_description
1 polymer ?
#
loop_
_entity_poly.entity_id
_entity_poly.type
_entity_poly.pdbx_seq_one_letter_code
_entity_poly.pdbx_strand_id
1 'polypeptide(L)'
;QRVAKNTSDLTTKCYFAKRKLVWEILEGGLKRKMEMQWSDIIAIDACIREKEPGVLRIELNQCPSFFQEKDPQPRKHTIWMPTSDFTGGQASKCR
;
A
#
# COMPACT_ATOMS: atom_id res chain seq x y z
N GLN A 1 -14.58 -8.27 -5.20
CA GLN A 1 -13.16 -8.07 -5.61
C GLN A 1 -12.99 -6.62 -6.02
N ARG A 2 -11.98 -5.90 -5.49
CA ARG A 2 -11.68 -4.51 -5.90
C ARG A 2 -10.88 -4.55 -7.20
N VAL A 3 -11.25 -3.71 -8.18
CA VAL A 3 -10.56 -3.63 -9.48
C VAL A 3 -10.30 -2.15 -9.78
N ALA A 4 -9.03 -1.80 -10.03
CA ALA A 4 -8.64 -0.46 -10.45
C ALA A 4 -9.21 -0.17 -11.84
N LYS A 5 -9.80 1.01 -12.03
CA LYS A 5 -10.31 1.48 -13.33
C LYS A 5 -9.32 2.42 -14.00
N ASN A 6 -8.63 3.22 -13.19
CA ASN A 6 -7.64 4.18 -13.64
C ASN A 6 -6.26 3.85 -13.07
N THR A 7 -5.21 4.32 -13.74
CA THR A 7 -3.82 4.18 -13.29
C THR A 7 -3.54 4.85 -11.95
N SER A 8 -4.36 5.84 -11.56
CA SER A 8 -4.27 6.52 -10.25
C SER A 8 -5.00 5.80 -9.12
N ASP A 9 -5.82 4.78 -9.42
CA ASP A 9 -6.61 4.08 -8.40
C ASP A 9 -5.73 3.17 -7.53
N LEU A 10 -4.56 2.78 -8.04
CA LEU A 10 -3.60 1.91 -7.41
C LEU A 10 -2.18 2.42 -7.70
N THR A 11 -1.42 2.76 -6.66
CA THR A 11 -0.04 3.23 -6.85
C THR A 11 0.88 2.66 -5.79
N THR A 12 2.03 2.14 -6.24
CA THR A 12 3.13 1.71 -5.37
C THR A 12 4.28 2.71 -5.48
N LYS A 13 4.90 3.08 -4.34
CA LYS A 13 5.98 4.05 -4.26
C LYS A 13 7.14 3.49 -3.44
N CYS A 14 8.35 3.63 -3.96
CA CYS A 14 9.59 3.29 -3.26
C CYS A 14 10.27 4.59 -2.81
N TYR A 15 10.15 4.93 -1.52
CA TYR A 15 10.80 6.13 -0.97
C TYR A 15 12.20 5.78 -0.45
N PHE A 16 13.21 5.95 -1.29
CA PHE A 16 14.61 5.65 -0.96
C PHE A 16 15.14 6.45 0.24
N ALA A 17 14.94 7.78 0.23
CA ALA A 17 15.41 8.64 1.32
C ALA A 17 14.73 8.33 2.66
N LYS A 18 13.44 7.93 2.63
CA LYS A 18 12.67 7.55 3.82
C LYS A 18 12.76 6.06 4.15
N ARG A 19 13.47 5.27 3.34
CA ARG A 19 13.63 3.81 3.45
C ARG A 19 12.31 3.08 3.70
N LYS A 20 11.29 3.38 2.89
CA LYS A 20 9.97 2.72 3.00
C LYS A 20 9.31 2.47 1.65
N LEU A 21 8.51 1.41 1.61
CA LEU A 21 7.55 1.14 0.55
C LEU A 21 6.18 1.67 0.96
N VAL A 22 5.44 2.23 0.01
CA VAL A 22 4.07 2.69 0.22
C VAL A 22 3.18 2.16 -0.87
N TRP A 23 2.05 1.59 -0.48
CA TRP A 23 0.98 1.20 -1.38
C TRP A 23 -0.22 2.10 -1.09
N GLU A 24 -0.70 2.82 -2.10
CA GLU A 24 -1.86 3.73 -2.05
C GLU A 24 -2.99 3.18 -2.94
N ILE A 25 -4.23 3.24 -2.44
CA ILE A 25 -5.46 2.93 -3.18
C ILE A 25 -6.45 4.09 -3.09
N LEU A 26 -7.29 4.24 -4.10
CA LEU A 26 -8.45 5.13 -4.07
C LEU A 26 -9.73 4.34 -3.77
N GLU A 27 -10.42 4.68 -2.69
CA GLU A 27 -11.66 4.02 -2.27
C GLU A 27 -12.71 5.06 -1.85
N GLY A 28 -13.87 5.06 -2.52
CA GLY A 28 -14.94 6.02 -2.20
C GLY A 28 -14.53 7.48 -2.40
N GLY A 29 -13.60 7.76 -3.31
CA GLY A 29 -13.07 9.11 -3.55
C GLY A 29 -12.01 9.58 -2.54
N LEU A 30 -11.65 8.75 -1.56
CA LEU A 30 -10.61 9.03 -0.58
C LEU A 30 -9.42 8.09 -0.76
N LYS A 31 -8.22 8.61 -0.57
CA LYS A 31 -7.02 7.79 -0.59
C LYS A 31 -6.85 7.00 0.70
N ARG A 32 -6.38 5.76 0.59
CA ARG A 32 -5.90 4.94 1.69
C ARG A 32 -4.50 4.47 1.36
N LYS A 33 -3.62 4.36 2.35
CA LYS A 33 -2.27 3.85 2.15
C LYS A 33 -1.83 2.92 3.26
N MET A 34 -0.98 1.96 2.90
CA MET A 34 -0.17 1.23 3.85
C MET A 34 1.31 1.53 3.62
N GLU A 35 2.05 1.72 4.70
CA GLU A 35 3.48 1.99 4.69
C GLU A 35 4.23 0.84 5.35
N MET A 36 5.31 0.40 4.71
CA MET A 36 6.17 -0.71 5.15
C MET A 36 7.61 -0.18 5.21
N GLN A 37 8.23 -0.23 6.39
CA GLN A 37 9.63 0.17 6.52
C GLN A 37 10.53 -0.88 5.87
N TRP A 38 11.62 -0.46 5.26
CA TRP A 38 12.56 -1.40 4.67
C TRP A 38 13.24 -2.31 5.70
N SER A 39 13.42 -1.81 6.93
CA SER A 39 13.92 -2.61 8.05
C SER A 39 13.04 -3.81 8.36
N ASP A 40 11.76 -3.74 8.00
CA ASP A 40 10.77 -4.74 8.34
C ASP A 40 10.60 -5.77 7.22
N ILE A 41 11.18 -5.51 6.04
CA ILE A 41 11.13 -6.42 4.89
C ILE A 41 12.18 -7.51 5.08
N ILE A 42 11.73 -8.75 5.25
CA ILE A 42 12.59 -9.92 5.45
C ILE A 42 12.82 -10.73 4.18
N ALA A 43 11.89 -10.65 3.21
CA ALA A 43 12.06 -11.27 1.90
C ALA A 43 11.26 -10.53 0.82
N ILE A 44 11.77 -10.58 -0.41
CA ILE A 44 11.09 -10.11 -1.62
C ILE A 44 11.22 -11.21 -2.67
N ASP A 45 10.08 -11.62 -3.24
CA ASP A 45 10.02 -12.66 -4.27
C ASP A 45 9.13 -12.20 -5.42
N ALA A 46 9.54 -12.49 -6.66
CA ALA A 46 8.78 -12.16 -7.85
C ALA A 46 8.42 -13.44 -8.60
N CYS A 47 7.12 -13.75 -8.66
CA CYS A 47 6.59 -14.87 -9.41
C CYS A 47 6.05 -14.36 -10.74
N ILE A 48 6.72 -14.70 -11.85
CA ILE A 48 6.31 -14.35 -13.21
C ILE A 48 6.18 -15.65 -13.98
N ARG A 49 4.99 -15.94 -14.49
CA ARG A 49 4.68 -17.17 -15.24
C ARG A 49 4.02 -16.80 -16.57
N GLU A 50 4.24 -17.63 -17.59
CA GLU A 50 3.61 -17.41 -18.88
C GLU A 50 2.08 -17.41 -18.76
N LYS A 51 1.44 -16.38 -19.34
CA LYS A 51 -0.03 -16.18 -19.35
C LYS A 51 -0.67 -15.96 -17.97
N GLU A 52 0.10 -15.73 -16.91
CA GLU A 52 -0.41 -15.34 -15.59
C GLU A 52 0.04 -13.92 -15.21
N PRO A 53 -0.73 -13.18 -14.38
CA PRO A 53 -0.26 -11.93 -13.81
C PRO A 53 1.01 -12.14 -12.97
N GLY A 54 2.00 -11.27 -13.14
CA GLY A 54 3.17 -11.24 -12.28
C GLY A 54 2.79 -10.86 -10.85
N VAL A 55 3.32 -11.59 -9.86
CA VAL A 55 3.07 -11.35 -8.44
C VAL A 55 4.38 -10.97 -7.75
N LEU A 56 4.42 -9.78 -7.16
CA LEU A 56 5.47 -9.38 -6.24
C LEU A 56 5.04 -9.69 -4.80
N ARG A 57 5.73 -10.61 -4.14
CA ARG A 57 5.55 -10.96 -2.74
C ARG A 57 6.56 -10.22 -1.88
N ILE A 58 6.09 -9.64 -0.79
CA ILE A 58 6.91 -8.95 0.20
C ILE A 58 6.55 -9.57 1.55
N GLU A 59 7.54 -10.17 2.21
CA GLU A 59 7.37 -10.70 3.56
C GLU A 59 7.87 -9.67 4.58
N LEU A 60 7.07 -9.46 5.62
CA LEU A 60 7.32 -8.46 6.66
C LEU A 60 7.38 -9.13 8.04
N ASN A 61 8.33 -8.72 8.87
CA ASN A 61 8.40 -9.13 10.28
C ASN A 61 7.56 -8.27 11.23
N GLN A 62 6.97 -7.17 10.72
CA GLN A 62 6.12 -6.23 11.47
C GLN A 62 4.92 -5.82 10.62
N CYS A 63 3.86 -5.40 11.31
CA CYS A 63 2.61 -4.95 10.68
C CYS A 63 2.79 -3.61 9.94
N PRO A 64 2.30 -3.49 8.69
CA PRO A 64 2.27 -2.21 8.00
C PRO A 64 1.51 -1.15 8.81
N SER A 65 1.91 0.11 8.64
CA SER A 65 1.15 1.24 9.18
C SER A 65 0.09 1.69 8.18
N PHE A 66 -1.16 1.83 8.61
CA PHE A 66 -2.29 2.18 7.75
C PHE A 66 -2.73 3.63 7.96
N PHE A 67 -3.02 4.32 6.86
CA PHE A 67 -3.51 5.70 6.89
C PHE A 67 -4.64 5.92 5.88
N GLN A 68 -5.54 6.84 6.20
CA GLN A 68 -6.57 7.35 5.30
C GLN A 68 -6.42 8.86 5.12
N GLU A 69 -6.81 9.34 3.94
CA GLU A 69 -6.93 10.76 3.66
C GLU A 69 -8.08 11.38 4.45
N LYS A 70 -7.85 12.59 4.95
CA LYS A 70 -8.84 13.42 5.65
C LYS A 70 -9.02 14.74 4.91
N ASP A 71 -10.28 15.13 4.70
CA ASP A 71 -10.66 16.45 4.18
C ASP A 71 -9.83 16.86 2.94
N PRO A 72 -9.98 16.15 1.81
CA PRO A 72 -9.18 16.40 0.62
C PRO A 72 -9.46 17.81 0.08
N GLN A 73 -8.46 18.69 0.13
CA GLN A 73 -8.57 20.05 -0.38
C GLN A 73 -7.82 20.21 -1.72
N PRO A 74 -8.47 20.78 -2.75
CA PRO A 74 -7.81 21.05 -4.02
C PRO A 74 -6.53 21.86 -3.83
N ARG A 75 -5.45 21.47 -4.52
CA ARG A 75 -4.14 22.15 -4.51
C ARG A 75 -3.43 22.19 -3.14
N LYS A 76 -3.88 21.40 -2.16
CA LYS A 76 -3.19 21.21 -0.87
C LYS A 76 -2.55 19.83 -0.80
N HIS A 77 -1.58 19.68 0.09
CA HIS A 77 -1.01 18.37 0.39
C HIS A 77 -2.04 17.49 1.10
N THR A 78 -2.09 16.21 0.74
CA THR A 78 -2.94 15.22 1.41
C THR A 78 -2.63 15.16 2.91
N ILE A 79 -3.65 15.31 3.73
CA ILE A 79 -3.59 15.10 5.17
C ILE A 79 -3.89 13.63 5.44
N TRP A 80 -2.96 12.95 6.12
CA TRP A 80 -3.07 11.54 6.47
C TRP A 80 -3.43 11.37 7.94
N MET A 81 -4.44 10.56 8.24
CA MET A 81 -4.75 10.10 9.59
C MET A 81 -4.52 8.59 9.71
N PRO A 82 -4.04 8.09 10.86
CA PRO A 82 -4.01 6.66 11.14
C PRO A 82 -5.40 6.03 10.98
N THR A 83 -5.44 4.80 10.49
CA THR A 83 -6.69 4.04 10.34
C THR A 83 -6.46 2.55 10.59
N SER A 84 -7.52 1.77 10.62
CA SER A 84 -7.46 0.31 10.70
C SER A 84 -7.11 -0.31 9.34
N ASP A 85 -6.70 -1.58 9.36
CA ASP A 85 -6.43 -2.35 8.14
C ASP A 85 -7.62 -2.35 7.16
N PHE A 86 -7.43 -1.71 6.00
CA PHE A 86 -8.44 -1.60 4.94
C PHE A 86 -8.40 -2.76 3.94
N THR A 87 -7.56 -3.77 4.17
CA THR A 87 -7.42 -4.98 3.35
C THR A 87 -8.28 -6.15 3.85
N GLY A 88 -9.14 -5.91 4.85
CA GLY A 88 -9.96 -6.96 5.46
C GLY A 88 -9.12 -7.89 6.36
N GLY A 89 -8.11 -7.33 7.03
CA GLY A 89 -7.23 -8.06 7.93
C GLY A 89 -6.17 -8.91 7.24
N GLN A 90 -5.96 -8.77 5.92
CA GLN A 90 -4.96 -9.56 5.20
C GLN A 90 -3.54 -9.03 5.44
N ALA A 91 -3.37 -7.70 5.43
CA ALA A 91 -2.07 -7.06 5.65
C ALA A 91 -1.63 -7.13 7.13
N SER A 92 -2.57 -7.28 8.05
CA SER A 92 -2.28 -7.46 9.48
C SER A 92 -1.84 -8.88 9.85
N LYS A 93 -1.93 -9.85 8.91
CA LYS A 93 -1.40 -11.20 9.10
C LYS A 93 0.10 -11.19 8.88
N CYS A 94 0.84 -10.63 9.83
CA CYS A 94 2.29 -10.72 9.84
C CYS A 94 2.69 -12.12 10.28
N ARG A 95 3.80 -12.60 9.72
CA ARG A 95 4.34 -13.93 9.97
C ARG A 95 5.59 -13.82 10.82
#